data_AF-A0A357YX37-F1
#
_entry.id   AF-A0A357YX37-F1
#
_cell.length_a   1.000
_cell.length_b   1.000
_cell.length_c   1.000
_cell.angle_alpha   90.00
_cell.angle_beta   90.00
_cell.angle_gamma   90.00
#
_symmetry.space_group_name_H-M   'P 1'
#
loop_
_entity.id
_entity.type
_entity.pdbx_description
1 polymer ?
#
loop_
_entity_poly.entity_id
_entity_poly.type
_entity_poly.pdbx_seq_one_letter_code
_entity_poly.pdbx_strand_id
1 'polypeptide(L)'
;MLTISRICLLLLLVLTIFITPSYAVTLQNSTSTNENINLYELKDQTYYFPANYALNDKTVFLPLRRWDLIFTGDHINQIDDPVDRENINYVIPGPFNHVMVYMGKDSKGLAYAIELNLYSLEGGGRLSLICLGSDFGILRHPETQRIHDKRMMENRWAMRFINTAYEQVRTHEDLLFSRLENDLATNLPYQFVLEHSGQLWDRYIYLIDDGFEGGAGCSDYWTTLFEVYAGLCIKNVRMSAQEMVDYASNSSEGRLAYVPTEVSPFSNPVFVYQLLAMGFQIVPDDPHVYSCDGTEETGIVLPYLIMQSDLLEEIQSLKSPFPVF
;
A
#
# COMPACT_ATOMS: atom_id res chain seq x y z
N MET A 1 -30.81 -1.25 -50.19
CA MET A 1 -30.28 -2.34 -49.33
C MET A 1 -28.83 -2.14 -48.91
N LEU A 2 -27.92 -1.58 -49.74
CA LEU A 2 -26.52 -1.35 -49.33
C LEU A 2 -26.30 -0.27 -48.24
N THR A 3 -27.19 0.73 -48.13
CA THR A 3 -27.05 1.83 -47.16
C THR A 3 -27.42 1.42 -45.74
N ILE A 4 -28.42 0.55 -45.57
CA ILE A 4 -28.84 0.02 -44.26
C ILE A 4 -27.75 -0.89 -43.67
N SER A 5 -27.08 -1.67 -44.50
CA SER A 5 -25.98 -2.55 -44.07
C SER A 5 -24.75 -1.78 -43.56
N ARG A 6 -24.40 -0.63 -44.17
CA ARG A 6 -23.29 0.21 -43.70
C ARG A 6 -23.60 0.95 -42.40
N ILE A 7 -24.84 1.37 -42.19
CA ILE A 7 -25.28 2.00 -40.95
C ILE A 7 -25.32 0.98 -39.82
N CYS A 8 -25.82 -0.24 -40.06
CA CYS A 8 -25.77 -1.32 -39.07
C CYS A 8 -24.34 -1.74 -38.73
N LEU A 9 -23.41 -1.77 -39.70
CA LEU A 9 -22.01 -2.10 -39.43
C LEU A 9 -21.31 -1.01 -38.61
N LEU A 10 -21.60 0.27 -38.89
CA LEU A 10 -21.09 1.40 -38.09
C LEU A 10 -21.68 1.41 -36.69
N LEU A 11 -22.98 1.10 -36.53
CA LEU A 11 -23.60 0.96 -35.21
C LEU A 11 -23.04 -0.23 -34.43
N LEU A 12 -22.75 -1.36 -35.08
CA LEU A 12 -22.08 -2.50 -34.44
C LEU A 12 -20.64 -2.17 -34.04
N LEU A 13 -19.89 -1.44 -34.88
CA LEU A 13 -18.52 -1.02 -34.55
C LEU A 13 -18.50 -0.02 -33.39
N VAL A 14 -19.47 0.89 -33.37
CA VAL A 14 -19.67 1.85 -32.28
C VAL A 14 -20.11 1.12 -31.00
N LEU A 15 -21.02 0.15 -31.06
CA LEU A 15 -21.38 -0.68 -29.90
C LEU A 15 -20.22 -1.52 -29.37
N THR A 16 -19.34 -2.05 -30.22
CA THR A 16 -18.16 -2.82 -29.76
C THR A 16 -17.06 -1.94 -29.15
N ILE A 17 -17.04 -0.64 -29.45
CA ILE A 17 -16.17 0.34 -28.76
C ILE A 17 -16.75 0.73 -27.38
N PHE A 18 -18.07 0.58 -27.18
CA PHE A 18 -18.79 0.96 -25.96
C PHE A 18 -19.04 -0.18 -24.96
N ILE A 19 -18.56 -1.39 -25.23
CA ILE A 19 -18.55 -2.48 -24.26
C ILE A 19 -17.10 -2.64 -23.78
N THR A 20 -16.62 -1.67 -23.02
CA THR A 20 -15.49 -1.90 -22.12
C THR A 20 -16.03 -2.67 -20.93
N PRO A 21 -15.42 -3.80 -20.53
CA PRO A 21 -15.82 -4.49 -19.31
C PRO A 21 -15.73 -3.52 -18.12
N SER A 22 -16.75 -3.53 -17.27
CA SER A 22 -16.56 -3.08 -15.89
C SER A 22 -15.56 -4.06 -15.27
N TYR A 23 -14.36 -3.58 -14.98
CA TYR A 23 -13.36 -4.42 -14.33
C TYR A 23 -13.49 -4.26 -12.82
N ALA A 24 -14.23 -5.17 -12.19
CA ALA A 24 -13.77 -5.66 -10.89
C ALA A 24 -12.60 -6.59 -11.24
N VAL A 25 -11.36 -6.12 -11.15
CA VAL A 25 -10.18 -6.97 -11.38
C VAL A 25 -10.04 -7.88 -10.17
N THR A 26 -10.83 -8.95 -10.12
CA THR A 26 -10.55 -10.08 -9.22
C THR A 26 -9.42 -10.88 -9.86
N LEU A 27 -8.18 -10.64 -9.43
CA LEU A 27 -7.02 -11.36 -9.91
C LEU A 27 -7.16 -12.86 -9.64
N GLN A 28 -7.05 -13.66 -10.70
CA GLN A 28 -6.96 -15.11 -10.58
C GLN A 28 -5.62 -15.50 -9.94
N ASN A 29 -5.70 -16.34 -8.89
CA ASN A 29 -4.60 -16.97 -8.17
C ASN A 29 -3.39 -17.25 -9.07
N SER A 30 -2.33 -16.45 -8.93
CA SER A 30 -1.04 -16.77 -9.52
C SER A 30 -0.38 -17.89 -8.70
N THR A 31 0.14 -18.90 -9.41
CA THR A 31 0.85 -20.04 -8.82
C THR A 31 2.07 -19.59 -8.02
N SER A 32 2.21 -20.09 -6.80
CA SER A 32 3.31 -19.75 -5.90
C SER A 32 4.66 -20.20 -6.47
N THR A 33 5.62 -19.28 -6.46
CA THR A 33 7.03 -19.61 -6.68
C THR A 33 7.87 -19.09 -5.52
N ASN A 34 8.37 -20.07 -4.76
CA ASN A 34 9.63 -20.16 -4.05
C ASN A 34 9.80 -19.60 -2.63
N GLU A 35 10.28 -20.54 -1.81
CA GLU A 35 10.84 -20.47 -0.46
C GLU A 35 9.90 -19.94 0.62
N ASN A 36 9.04 -20.86 1.11
CA ASN A 36 8.26 -20.72 2.33
C ASN A 36 9.21 -20.60 3.53
N ILE A 37 9.78 -19.43 3.77
CA ILE A 37 10.29 -19.11 5.10
C ILE A 37 9.06 -19.12 6.02
N ASN A 38 9.05 -20.09 6.93
CA ASN A 38 8.03 -20.20 7.96
C ASN A 38 8.20 -19.02 8.92
N LEU A 39 7.13 -18.26 9.19
CA LEU A 39 7.21 -17.06 10.04
C LEU A 39 7.68 -17.40 11.46
N TYR A 40 7.38 -18.61 11.94
CA TYR A 40 7.83 -19.12 13.24
C TYR A 40 9.34 -19.43 13.29
N GLU A 41 10.03 -19.54 12.15
CA GLU A 41 11.49 -19.69 12.10
C GLU A 41 12.23 -18.35 12.26
N LEU A 42 11.53 -17.23 12.08
CA LEU A 42 12.07 -15.90 12.29
C LEU A 42 12.16 -15.61 13.79
N LYS A 43 13.38 -15.38 14.27
CA LYS A 43 13.66 -15.04 15.66
C LYS A 43 13.24 -13.60 15.93
N ASP A 44 12.54 -13.37 17.04
CA ASP A 44 12.30 -12.02 17.57
C ASP A 44 13.63 -11.43 18.05
N GLN A 45 14.29 -10.72 17.14
CA GLN A 45 15.59 -10.09 17.37
C GLN A 45 15.53 -8.67 16.87
N THR A 46 16.22 -7.77 17.58
CA THR A 46 16.33 -6.39 17.15
C THR A 46 17.08 -6.30 15.82
N TYR A 47 16.55 -5.53 14.88
CA TYR A 47 17.20 -5.20 13.61
C TYR A 47 17.52 -3.71 13.55
N TYR A 48 18.76 -3.35 13.23
CA TYR A 48 19.18 -1.97 13.06
C TYR A 48 18.92 -1.49 11.63
N PHE A 49 17.69 -1.01 11.40
CA PHE A 49 17.18 -0.61 10.10
C PHE A 49 17.77 0.74 9.65
N PRO A 50 18.36 0.83 8.45
CA PRO A 50 18.82 2.09 7.88
C PRO A 50 17.63 2.94 7.42
N ALA A 51 17.34 4.00 8.17
CA ALA A 51 16.25 4.94 7.91
C ALA A 51 16.78 6.25 7.31
N ASN A 52 15.99 6.87 6.45
CA ASN A 52 16.25 8.19 5.90
C ASN A 52 14.95 8.95 5.68
N TYR A 53 14.99 10.26 5.90
CA TYR A 53 13.90 11.17 5.56
C TYR A 53 14.47 12.18 4.58
N ALA A 54 13.93 12.30 3.37
CA ALA A 54 14.56 13.00 2.25
C ALA A 54 14.96 14.46 2.53
N LEU A 55 14.40 15.09 3.59
CA LEU A 55 14.80 16.43 4.02
C LEU A 55 16.15 16.49 4.76
N ASN A 56 16.72 15.36 5.17
CA ASN A 56 17.97 15.27 5.89
C ASN A 56 18.84 14.19 5.23
N ASP A 57 19.89 14.56 4.50
CA ASP A 57 20.85 13.66 3.80
C ASP A 57 21.60 12.64 4.71
N LYS A 58 21.11 12.36 5.92
CA LYS A 58 21.74 11.52 6.93
C LYS A 58 20.90 10.26 7.16
N THR A 59 21.47 9.13 6.76
CA THR A 59 20.98 7.83 7.22
C THR A 59 21.17 7.70 8.73
N VAL A 60 20.08 7.38 9.43
CA VAL A 60 20.06 7.00 10.84
C VAL A 60 19.70 5.53 10.99
N PHE A 61 19.88 4.96 12.18
CA PHE A 61 19.55 3.55 12.42
C PHE A 61 18.46 3.43 13.47
N LEU A 62 17.36 2.78 13.10
CA LEU A 62 16.22 2.54 13.98
C LEU A 62 16.28 1.09 14.47
N PRO A 63 16.42 0.82 15.78
CA PRO A 63 16.41 -0.54 16.33
C PRO A 63 14.98 -1.11 16.35
N LEU A 64 14.59 -1.76 15.25
CA LEU A 64 13.27 -2.35 15.09
C LEU A 64 13.10 -3.58 15.98
N ARG A 65 11.91 -3.74 16.56
CA ARG A 65 11.41 -4.98 17.16
C ARG A 65 10.26 -5.51 16.32
N ARG A 66 9.98 -6.82 16.40
CA ARG A 66 8.85 -7.43 15.69
C ARG A 66 7.58 -6.59 15.89
N TRP A 67 6.76 -6.48 14.85
CA TRP A 67 5.54 -5.64 14.80
C TRP A 67 5.77 -4.12 14.70
N ASP A 68 7.01 -3.62 14.68
CA ASP A 68 7.27 -2.24 14.29
C ASP A 68 6.88 -2.03 12.81
N LEU A 69 6.22 -0.91 12.54
CA LEU A 69 5.73 -0.54 11.21
C LEU A 69 6.83 0.22 10.47
N ILE A 70 7.15 -0.23 9.26
CA ILE A 70 8.12 0.42 8.36
C ILE A 70 7.33 1.16 7.29
N PHE A 71 7.61 2.45 7.16
CA PHE A 71 7.00 3.33 6.17
C PHE A 71 8.00 3.63 5.08
N THR A 72 7.59 3.44 3.83
CA THR A 72 8.43 3.73 2.68
C THR A 72 7.69 4.60 1.67
N GLY A 73 8.45 5.35 0.89
CA GLY A 73 7.90 6.18 -0.18
C GLY A 73 8.94 6.92 -0.96
N ASP A 74 8.49 7.52 -2.05
CA ASP A 74 9.34 8.10 -3.08
C ASP A 74 9.17 9.61 -3.09
N HIS A 75 10.20 10.32 -3.56
CA HIS A 75 10.01 11.75 -3.83
C HIS A 75 9.10 11.90 -5.04
N ILE A 76 7.91 12.43 -4.81
CA ILE A 76 6.90 12.67 -5.84
C ILE A 76 7.44 13.57 -6.99
N ASN A 77 8.54 14.29 -6.76
CA ASN A 77 9.19 15.13 -7.77
C ASN A 77 10.09 14.37 -8.78
N GLN A 78 10.20 13.03 -8.68
CA GLN A 78 11.04 12.19 -9.54
C GLN A 78 10.30 11.01 -10.19
N ILE A 79 8.99 11.13 -10.45
CA ILE A 79 8.24 10.11 -11.23
C ILE A 79 8.59 10.23 -12.74
N ASP A 80 9.87 10.06 -13.05
CA ASP A 80 10.40 10.00 -14.41
C ASP A 80 10.48 8.55 -14.93
N ASP A 81 10.32 7.54 -14.06
CA ASP A 81 10.23 6.14 -14.46
C ASP A 81 8.80 5.79 -14.90
N PRO A 82 8.59 5.30 -16.15
CA PRO A 82 7.30 4.82 -16.61
C PRO A 82 6.70 3.70 -15.74
N VAL A 83 7.53 2.91 -15.04
CA VAL A 83 7.07 1.83 -14.15
C VAL A 83 6.45 2.41 -12.88
N ASP A 84 6.99 3.51 -12.35
CA ASP A 84 6.47 4.15 -11.14
C ASP A 84 5.18 4.94 -11.41
N ARG A 85 4.87 5.24 -12.69
CA ARG A 85 3.63 5.89 -13.14
C ARG A 85 2.40 4.96 -13.18
N GLU A 86 2.60 3.67 -13.03
CA GLU A 86 1.51 2.68 -12.97
C GLU A 86 1.27 2.18 -11.52
N ASN A 87 2.03 2.72 -10.54
CA ASN A 87 1.88 2.29 -9.16
C ASN A 87 0.69 2.99 -8.48
N ILE A 88 -0.30 2.18 -8.15
CA ILE A 88 -1.56 2.57 -7.54
C ILE A 88 -1.44 3.22 -6.15
N ASN A 89 -0.32 3.04 -5.45
CA ASN A 89 -0.06 3.73 -4.19
C ASN A 89 0.14 5.25 -4.35
N TYR A 90 0.34 5.77 -5.56
CA TYR A 90 0.47 7.21 -5.82
C TYR A 90 -0.87 7.93 -6.01
N VAL A 91 -2.00 7.23 -5.89
CA VAL A 91 -3.33 7.85 -5.91
C VAL A 91 -3.49 8.85 -4.77
N ILE A 92 -2.76 8.71 -3.66
CA ILE A 92 -2.66 9.72 -2.60
C ILE A 92 -1.19 9.99 -2.28
N PRO A 93 -0.61 11.07 -2.82
CA PRO A 93 0.78 11.41 -2.60
C PRO A 93 1.00 11.76 -1.14
N GLY A 94 2.13 11.36 -0.60
CA GLY A 94 2.61 11.69 0.74
C GLY A 94 4.09 11.30 0.81
N PRO A 95 4.82 11.68 1.87
CA PRO A 95 6.22 11.26 2.02
C PRO A 95 6.37 9.74 2.12
N PHE A 96 5.30 9.05 2.54
CA PHE A 96 5.18 7.60 2.57
C PHE A 96 3.92 7.19 1.83
N ASN A 97 4.07 6.24 0.92
CA ASN A 97 2.98 5.66 0.11
C ASN A 97 2.83 4.15 0.39
N HIS A 98 3.64 3.59 1.29
CA HIS A 98 3.67 2.16 1.55
C HIS A 98 3.98 1.85 3.03
N VAL A 99 3.38 0.76 3.54
CA VAL A 99 3.56 0.26 4.91
C VAL A 99 3.90 -1.23 4.90
N MET A 100 4.90 -1.60 5.68
CA MET A 100 5.35 -2.97 5.91
C MET A 100 5.50 -3.22 7.41
N VAL A 101 5.59 -4.48 7.81
CA VAL A 101 5.79 -4.84 9.22
C VAL A 101 7.01 -5.73 9.38
N TYR A 102 7.88 -5.37 10.31
CA TYR A 102 9.07 -6.16 10.64
C TYR A 102 8.70 -7.45 11.39
N MET A 103 9.23 -8.59 10.95
CA MET A 103 8.87 -9.92 11.48
C MET A 103 9.96 -10.56 12.34
N GLY A 104 11.24 -10.27 12.06
CA GLY A 104 12.36 -10.87 12.79
C GLY A 104 13.54 -11.19 11.89
N LYS A 105 14.47 -12.00 12.43
CA LYS A 105 15.67 -12.44 11.72
C LYS A 105 15.72 -13.95 11.53
N ASP A 106 16.28 -14.38 10.41
CA ASP A 106 16.61 -15.79 10.21
C ASP A 106 17.84 -16.24 11.02
N SER A 107 18.20 -17.52 10.89
CA SER A 107 19.38 -18.09 11.54
C SER A 107 20.72 -17.49 11.08
N LYS A 108 20.76 -16.79 9.94
CA LYS A 108 21.93 -16.12 9.37
C LYS A 108 22.02 -14.65 9.79
N GLY A 109 21.01 -14.15 10.52
CA GLY A 109 20.95 -12.75 10.97
C GLY A 109 20.41 -11.78 9.93
N LEU A 110 19.75 -12.27 8.88
CA LEU A 110 19.07 -11.44 7.88
C LEU A 110 17.67 -11.10 8.38
N ALA A 111 17.31 -9.82 8.29
CA ALA A 111 16.03 -9.29 8.74
C ALA A 111 14.97 -9.40 7.66
N TYR A 112 13.73 -9.68 8.06
CA TYR A 112 12.60 -9.83 7.16
C TYR A 112 11.42 -8.95 7.58
N ALA A 113 10.71 -8.42 6.60
CA ALA A 113 9.42 -7.78 6.75
C ALA A 113 8.40 -8.40 5.81
N ILE A 114 7.12 -8.22 6.11
CA ILE A 114 6.05 -8.55 5.18
C ILE A 114 5.60 -7.26 4.49
N GLU A 115 5.41 -7.36 3.19
CA GLU A 115 4.98 -6.28 2.29
C GLU A 115 3.83 -6.78 1.43
N LEU A 116 2.84 -5.91 1.17
CA LEU A 116 1.88 -6.09 0.10
C LEU A 116 2.34 -5.28 -1.13
N ASN A 117 3.09 -5.93 -2.01
CA ASN A 117 3.81 -5.25 -3.10
C ASN A 117 2.89 -4.94 -4.29
N LEU A 118 3.05 -3.75 -4.88
CA LEU A 118 2.14 -3.19 -5.89
C LEU A 118 2.92 -2.54 -7.02
N TYR A 119 3.06 -3.24 -8.14
CA TYR A 119 3.64 -2.67 -9.35
C TYR A 119 2.63 -2.50 -10.49
N SER A 120 1.61 -3.37 -10.59
CA SER A 120 0.50 -3.20 -11.53
C SER A 120 -0.68 -4.11 -11.18
N LEU A 121 -1.89 -3.74 -11.64
CA LEU A 121 -3.07 -4.60 -11.52
C LEU A 121 -2.96 -5.87 -12.39
N GLU A 122 -2.23 -5.81 -13.51
CA GLU A 122 -2.01 -6.99 -14.38
C GLU A 122 -0.99 -7.99 -13.81
N GLY A 123 0.03 -7.49 -13.10
CA GLY A 123 1.07 -8.31 -12.47
C GLY A 123 0.64 -8.92 -11.13
N GLY A 124 -0.48 -8.43 -10.59
CA GLY A 124 -1.05 -8.82 -9.31
C GLY A 124 -0.26 -8.28 -8.13
N GLY A 125 -0.92 -7.45 -7.31
CA GLY A 125 -0.40 -7.15 -5.98
C GLY A 125 -0.42 -8.42 -5.13
N ARG A 126 0.68 -8.70 -4.42
CA ARG A 126 0.80 -9.91 -3.61
C ARG A 126 1.45 -9.62 -2.27
N LEU A 127 0.93 -10.24 -1.23
CA LEU A 127 1.60 -10.31 0.05
C LEU A 127 2.87 -11.13 -0.11
N SER A 128 3.99 -10.63 0.41
CA SER A 128 5.28 -11.28 0.28
C SER A 128 6.14 -11.04 1.51
N LEU A 129 6.92 -12.05 1.88
CA LEU A 129 8.00 -11.89 2.84
C LEU A 129 9.24 -11.39 2.09
N ILE A 130 9.76 -10.25 2.52
CA ILE A 130 10.92 -9.61 1.90
C ILE A 130 12.11 -9.58 2.85
N CYS A 131 13.30 -9.81 2.33
CA CYS A 131 14.53 -9.65 3.09
C CYS A 131 15.01 -8.19 3.04
N LEU A 132 15.19 -7.58 4.22
CA LEU A 132 15.71 -6.22 4.41
C LEU A 132 17.25 -6.17 4.45
N GLY A 133 17.91 -7.33 4.56
CA GLY A 133 19.37 -7.46 4.68
C GLY A 133 19.82 -7.62 6.13
N SER A 134 21.11 -7.40 6.40
CA SER A 134 21.64 -7.48 7.77
C SER A 134 21.63 -6.13 8.48
N ASP A 135 21.91 -6.16 9.79
CA ASP A 135 22.11 -4.97 10.61
C ASP A 135 23.01 -3.94 9.95
N PHE A 136 22.63 -2.66 10.12
CA PHE A 136 23.35 -1.50 9.60
C PHE A 136 23.53 -1.49 8.07
N GLY A 137 22.82 -2.36 7.34
CA GLY A 137 22.92 -2.48 5.89
C GLY A 137 24.24 -3.08 5.38
N ILE A 138 24.94 -3.87 6.22
CA ILE A 138 26.26 -4.45 5.88
C ILE A 138 26.17 -5.50 4.77
N LEU A 139 25.21 -6.42 4.86
CA LEU A 139 24.98 -7.47 3.87
C LEU A 139 23.65 -7.23 3.16
N ARG A 140 23.69 -7.23 1.82
CA ARG A 140 22.51 -7.39 0.97
C ARG A 140 22.16 -8.88 0.87
N HIS A 141 20.87 -9.21 0.76
CA HIS A 141 20.46 -10.61 0.57
C HIS A 141 21.11 -11.19 -0.70
N PRO A 142 21.61 -12.44 -0.70
CA PRO A 142 22.32 -13.01 -1.84
C PRO A 142 21.45 -13.30 -3.07
N GLU A 143 20.13 -13.40 -2.88
CA GLU A 143 19.18 -13.76 -3.93
C GLU A 143 18.25 -12.62 -4.29
N THR A 144 17.87 -12.60 -5.58
CA THR A 144 17.03 -11.67 -6.35
C THR A 144 15.62 -11.42 -5.82
N GLN A 145 15.35 -11.69 -4.55
CA GLN A 145 14.15 -11.23 -3.88
C GLN A 145 14.26 -9.72 -3.73
N ARG A 146 13.50 -9.02 -4.59
CA ARG A 146 13.34 -7.56 -4.73
C ARG A 146 13.92 -6.80 -3.55
N ILE A 147 15.20 -6.45 -3.68
CA ILE A 147 15.86 -5.56 -2.75
C ILE A 147 15.12 -4.23 -2.92
N HIS A 148 14.48 -3.75 -1.85
CA HIS A 148 14.15 -2.34 -1.65
C HIS A 148 15.46 -1.54 -1.63
N ASP A 149 16.11 -1.45 -2.79
CA ASP A 149 17.40 -0.80 -2.94
C ASP A 149 17.20 0.69 -2.69
N LYS A 150 18.25 1.35 -2.19
CA LYS A 150 18.25 2.78 -1.95
C LYS A 150 17.90 3.64 -3.17
N ARG A 151 17.86 3.03 -4.36
CA ARG A 151 17.49 3.66 -5.62
C ARG A 151 15.99 3.74 -5.86
N MET A 152 15.18 2.91 -5.18
CA MET A 152 13.74 2.85 -5.44
C MET A 152 12.90 3.58 -4.40
N MET A 153 13.34 3.70 -3.14
CA MET A 153 12.59 4.45 -2.11
C MET A 153 13.46 5.41 -1.28
N GLU A 154 13.26 6.72 -1.54
CA GLU A 154 14.05 7.80 -0.94
C GLU A 154 13.69 8.03 0.55
N ASN A 155 12.41 7.90 0.90
CA ASN A 155 11.91 7.98 2.28
C ASN A 155 11.77 6.58 2.87
N ARG A 156 12.40 6.38 4.03
CA ARG A 156 12.33 5.15 4.83
C ARG A 156 12.33 5.52 6.30
N TRP A 157 11.22 5.27 6.97
CA TRP A 157 11.08 5.49 8.40
C TRP A 157 10.43 4.30 9.06
N ALA A 158 10.47 4.27 10.39
CA ALA A 158 9.76 3.25 11.13
C ALA A 158 9.21 3.83 12.43
N MET A 159 8.02 3.39 12.79
CA MET A 159 7.35 3.72 14.03
C MET A 159 7.09 2.44 14.80
N ARG A 160 6.92 2.60 16.11
CA ARG A 160 6.69 1.49 17.02
C ARG A 160 5.36 1.67 17.72
N PHE A 161 4.62 0.57 17.91
CA PHE A 161 3.48 0.61 18.82
C PHE A 161 3.90 1.01 20.23
N ILE A 162 3.17 1.94 20.85
CA ILE A 162 3.30 2.22 22.29
C ILE A 162 3.14 0.91 23.08
N ASN A 163 3.71 0.84 24.29
CA ASN A 163 3.79 -0.42 25.03
C ASN A 163 2.43 -1.12 25.24
N THR A 164 1.34 -0.37 25.48
CA THR A 164 0.00 -0.94 25.63
C THR A 164 -0.50 -1.60 24.34
N ALA A 165 -0.38 -0.91 23.21
CA ALA A 165 -0.75 -1.45 21.90
C ALA A 165 0.15 -2.64 21.51
N TYR A 166 1.45 -2.55 21.79
CA TYR A 166 2.40 -3.63 21.52
C TYR A 166 2.07 -4.90 22.31
N GLU A 167 1.78 -4.79 23.62
CA GLU A 167 1.41 -5.97 24.42
C GLU A 167 0.09 -6.59 23.95
N GLN A 168 -0.84 -5.78 23.44
CA GLN A 168 -2.07 -6.27 22.84
C GLN A 168 -1.79 -7.09 21.57
N VAL A 169 -0.97 -6.57 20.66
CA VAL A 169 -0.51 -7.30 19.46
C VAL A 169 0.22 -8.58 19.85
N ARG A 170 1.16 -8.50 20.80
CA ARG A 170 1.95 -9.64 21.28
C ARG A 170 1.10 -10.74 21.91
N THR A 171 0.02 -10.37 22.61
CA THR A 171 -0.91 -11.34 23.23
C THR A 171 -1.67 -12.15 22.18
N HIS A 172 -1.84 -11.61 20.97
CA HIS A 172 -2.54 -12.26 19.86
C HIS A 172 -1.59 -12.70 18.73
N GLU A 173 -0.28 -12.78 19.00
CA GLU A 173 0.74 -13.08 17.99
C GLU A 173 0.47 -14.38 17.23
N ASP A 174 0.06 -15.45 17.91
CA ASP A 174 -0.23 -16.73 17.27
C ASP A 174 -1.38 -16.63 16.24
N LEU A 175 -2.42 -15.83 16.54
CA LEU A 175 -3.54 -15.58 15.63
C LEU A 175 -3.10 -14.77 14.41
N LEU A 176 -2.32 -13.71 14.64
CA LEU A 176 -1.77 -12.87 13.59
C LEU A 176 -0.85 -13.67 12.67
N PHE A 177 0.06 -14.49 13.22
CA PHE A 177 0.95 -15.34 12.45
C PHE A 177 0.18 -16.37 11.63
N SER A 178 -0.79 -17.07 12.23
CA SER A 178 -1.63 -18.01 11.52
C SER A 178 -2.37 -17.35 10.35
N ARG A 179 -2.82 -16.10 10.50
CA ARG A 179 -3.47 -15.36 9.41
C ARG A 179 -2.47 -14.96 8.34
N LEU A 180 -1.33 -14.39 8.71
CA LEU A 180 -0.26 -13.98 7.78
C LEU A 180 0.27 -15.15 6.96
N GLU A 181 0.47 -16.33 7.56
CA GLU A 181 0.90 -17.52 6.81
C GLU A 181 -0.13 -17.94 5.77
N ASN A 182 -1.43 -17.84 6.08
CA ASN A 182 -2.49 -18.11 5.11
C ASN A 182 -2.52 -17.06 3.98
N ASP A 183 -2.45 -15.78 4.33
CA ASP A 183 -2.45 -14.70 3.34
C ASP A 183 -1.21 -14.75 2.43
N LEU A 184 -0.04 -15.11 2.96
CA LEU A 184 1.18 -15.35 2.19
C LEU A 184 1.03 -16.58 1.28
N ALA A 185 0.49 -17.68 1.80
CA ALA A 185 0.30 -18.92 1.02
C ALA A 185 -0.73 -18.74 -0.12
N THR A 186 -1.71 -17.87 0.08
CA THR A 186 -2.75 -17.56 -0.92
C THR A 186 -2.40 -16.39 -1.82
N ASN A 187 -1.25 -15.73 -1.60
CA ASN A 187 -0.87 -14.49 -2.28
C ASN A 187 -2.02 -13.48 -2.25
N LEU A 188 -2.57 -13.18 -1.05
CA LEU A 188 -3.76 -12.34 -0.88
C LEU A 188 -3.74 -11.17 -1.89
N PRO A 189 -4.75 -11.09 -2.79
CA PRO A 189 -4.73 -10.13 -3.87
C PRO A 189 -4.89 -8.73 -3.30
N TYR A 190 -4.16 -7.79 -3.88
CA TYR A 190 -4.43 -6.38 -3.65
C TYR A 190 -5.67 -5.94 -4.40
N GLN A 191 -6.48 -5.11 -3.74
CA GLN A 191 -7.61 -4.45 -4.37
C GLN A 191 -7.53 -2.96 -4.04
N PHE A 192 -7.58 -2.15 -5.10
CA PHE A 192 -7.94 -0.75 -5.00
C PHE A 192 -8.92 -0.53 -6.14
N VAL A 193 -10.20 -0.44 -5.80
CA VAL A 193 -11.22 -0.31 -6.83
C VAL A 193 -11.52 1.15 -7.03
N LEU A 194 -11.07 1.68 -8.16
CA LEU A 194 -11.74 2.82 -8.77
C LEU A 194 -12.80 2.24 -9.70
N GLU A 195 -14.03 2.12 -9.20
CA GLU A 195 -15.13 1.71 -10.07
C GLU A 195 -15.52 2.86 -10.99
N HIS A 196 -15.40 2.62 -12.29
CA HIS A 196 -16.11 3.41 -13.28
C HIS A 196 -17.25 2.53 -13.81
N SER A 197 -18.47 3.06 -13.81
CA SER A 197 -19.68 2.35 -14.25
C SER A 197 -19.67 1.88 -15.72
N GLY A 198 -18.62 2.23 -16.47
CA GLY A 198 -18.42 1.83 -17.86
C GLY A 198 -18.83 2.88 -18.90
N GLN A 199 -19.25 4.09 -18.50
CA GLN A 199 -19.57 5.19 -19.42
C GLN A 199 -18.85 6.49 -19.06
N LEU A 200 -18.16 7.13 -20.01
CA LEU A 200 -17.45 8.43 -19.85
C LEU A 200 -18.31 9.57 -19.24
N TRP A 201 -19.62 9.39 -19.16
CA TRP A 201 -20.59 10.33 -18.57
C TRP A 201 -20.78 10.14 -17.06
N ASP A 202 -20.42 8.97 -16.53
CA ASP A 202 -20.49 8.64 -15.12
C ASP A 202 -19.19 9.10 -14.46
N ARG A 203 -19.26 10.33 -13.98
CA ARG A 203 -18.16 11.12 -13.47
C ARG A 203 -17.92 10.80 -11.99
N TYR A 204 -17.72 9.52 -11.66
CA TYR A 204 -17.56 9.06 -10.28
C TYR A 204 -16.23 8.33 -10.09
N ILE A 205 -15.57 8.60 -8.95
CA ILE A 205 -14.35 7.97 -8.48
C ILE A 205 -14.69 7.42 -7.10
N TYR A 206 -14.84 6.10 -6.95
CA TYR A 206 -15.13 5.48 -5.66
C TYR A 206 -13.84 5.28 -4.91
N LEU A 207 -13.83 5.61 -3.63
CA LEU A 207 -12.80 5.14 -2.71
C LEU A 207 -13.36 3.87 -2.07
N ILE A 208 -12.63 2.76 -2.09
CA ILE A 208 -13.04 1.51 -1.44
C ILE A 208 -11.98 1.12 -0.42
N ASP A 209 -12.43 0.85 0.79
CA ASP A 209 -11.73 0.22 1.90
C ASP A 209 -12.41 -1.11 2.21
N ASP A 210 -11.95 -2.16 1.55
CA ASP A 210 -12.52 -3.50 1.65
C ASP A 210 -11.74 -4.43 2.60
N GLY A 211 -10.57 -3.97 3.07
CA GLY A 211 -9.80 -4.58 4.16
C GLY A 211 -9.28 -5.99 3.85
N PHE A 212 -10.11 -7.02 3.95
CA PHE A 212 -9.77 -8.39 3.52
C PHE A 212 -10.73 -8.95 2.46
N GLU A 213 -11.86 -8.29 2.22
CA GLU A 213 -12.95 -8.81 1.39
C GLU A 213 -12.76 -8.37 -0.06
N GLY A 214 -12.29 -9.27 -0.94
CA GLY A 214 -12.06 -8.95 -2.35
C GLY A 214 -10.63 -8.49 -2.65
N GLY A 215 -9.99 -7.83 -1.69
CA GLY A 215 -8.55 -7.61 -1.58
C GLY A 215 -8.27 -6.59 -0.50
N ALA A 216 -7.07 -6.01 -0.51
CA ALA A 216 -6.66 -4.98 0.44
C ALA A 216 -5.63 -4.06 -0.19
N GLY A 217 -5.59 -2.80 0.21
CA GLY A 217 -4.42 -1.97 0.08
C GLY A 217 -3.35 -2.26 1.11
N CYS A 218 -2.12 -1.76 0.90
CA CYS A 218 -1.03 -2.05 1.85
C CYS A 218 -1.27 -1.43 3.24
N SER A 219 -2.02 -0.34 3.33
CA SER A 219 -2.27 0.37 4.59
C SER A 219 -3.44 -0.24 5.36
N ASP A 220 -4.55 -0.46 4.67
CA ASP A 220 -5.78 -1.07 5.18
C ASP A 220 -5.62 -2.54 5.50
N TYR A 221 -4.78 -3.29 4.77
CA TYR A 221 -4.40 -4.66 5.15
C TYR A 221 -3.90 -4.71 6.60
N TRP A 222 -2.94 -3.85 6.94
CA TRP A 222 -2.34 -3.85 8.28
C TRP A 222 -3.34 -3.41 9.34
N THR A 223 -4.08 -2.33 9.11
CA THR A 223 -5.08 -1.86 10.09
C THR A 223 -6.17 -2.91 10.30
N THR A 224 -6.65 -3.55 9.23
CA THR A 224 -7.68 -4.60 9.31
C THR A 224 -7.13 -5.86 9.99
N LEU A 225 -5.88 -6.25 9.72
CA LEU A 225 -5.23 -7.38 10.39
C LEU A 225 -5.14 -7.15 11.91
N PHE A 226 -4.64 -5.99 12.34
CA PHE A 226 -4.52 -5.67 13.77
C PHE A 226 -5.88 -5.54 14.45
N GLU A 227 -6.85 -4.95 13.75
CA GLU A 227 -8.21 -4.84 14.25
C GLU A 227 -8.84 -6.22 14.46
N VAL A 228 -8.92 -7.03 13.41
CA VAL A 228 -9.70 -8.28 13.43
C VAL A 228 -9.04 -9.35 14.30
N TYR A 229 -7.70 -9.43 14.29
CA TYR A 229 -6.98 -10.53 14.93
C TYR A 229 -6.31 -10.15 16.24
N ALA A 230 -6.06 -8.86 16.50
CA ALA A 230 -5.52 -8.38 17.77
C ALA A 230 -6.49 -7.48 18.56
N GLY A 231 -7.66 -7.15 18.01
CA GLY A 231 -8.62 -6.22 18.63
C GLY A 231 -8.09 -4.80 18.74
N LEU A 232 -7.08 -4.43 17.94
CA LEU A 232 -6.40 -3.13 18.01
C LEU A 232 -6.87 -2.24 16.85
N CYS A 233 -7.82 -1.35 17.15
CA CYS A 233 -8.35 -0.41 16.16
C CYS A 233 -7.45 0.82 16.05
N ILE A 234 -6.79 0.97 14.90
CA ILE A 234 -6.00 2.16 14.56
C ILE A 234 -6.97 3.18 13.96
N LYS A 235 -7.22 4.27 14.70
CA LYS A 235 -8.23 5.29 14.42
C LYS A 235 -7.64 6.59 13.90
N ASN A 236 -8.47 7.42 13.27
CA ASN A 236 -8.10 8.69 12.65
C ASN A 236 -7.03 8.53 11.57
N VAL A 237 -7.06 7.39 10.86
CA VAL A 237 -6.08 7.04 9.82
C VAL A 237 -6.64 7.08 8.41
N ARG A 238 -7.91 7.49 8.28
CA ARG A 238 -8.69 7.49 7.06
C ARG A 238 -8.83 8.89 6.49
N MET A 239 -8.63 9.03 5.18
CA MET A 239 -8.88 10.25 4.43
C MET A 239 -10.22 10.13 3.71
N SER A 240 -11.17 10.99 4.08
CA SER A 240 -12.50 11.06 3.47
C SER A 240 -12.45 11.60 2.03
N ALA A 241 -13.53 11.37 1.27
CA ALA A 241 -13.67 11.90 -0.08
C ALA A 241 -13.52 13.43 -0.16
N GLN A 242 -14.07 14.16 0.82
CA GLN A 242 -13.96 15.62 0.87
C GLN A 242 -12.52 16.07 1.16
N GLU A 243 -11.83 15.42 2.10
CA GLU A 243 -10.42 15.70 2.37
C GLU A 243 -9.55 15.40 1.15
N MET A 244 -9.86 14.36 0.38
CA MET A 244 -9.16 14.05 -0.87
C MET A 244 -9.38 15.12 -1.94
N VAL A 245 -10.61 15.64 -2.09
CA VAL A 245 -10.91 16.76 -2.99
C VAL A 245 -10.11 18.00 -2.59
N ASP A 246 -10.12 18.35 -1.31
CA ASP A 246 -9.41 19.51 -0.80
C ASP A 246 -7.89 19.35 -0.94
N TYR A 247 -7.38 18.16 -0.67
CA TYR A 247 -5.97 17.80 -0.83
C TYR A 247 -5.53 17.94 -2.29
N ALA A 248 -6.21 17.28 -3.22
CA ALA A 248 -5.88 17.31 -4.64
C ALA A 248 -5.99 18.72 -5.25
N SER A 249 -6.90 19.54 -4.75
CA SER A 249 -7.13 20.89 -5.28
C SER A 249 -6.15 21.93 -4.73
N ASN A 250 -5.81 21.82 -3.44
CA ASN A 250 -5.22 22.94 -2.69
C ASN A 250 -3.77 22.70 -2.24
N SER A 251 -3.26 21.47 -2.18
CA SER A 251 -1.87 21.20 -1.79
C SER A 251 -0.95 20.97 -3.01
N SER A 252 0.32 21.32 -2.88
CA SER A 252 1.34 21.07 -3.91
C SER A 252 1.50 19.58 -4.17
N GLU A 253 1.50 18.80 -3.09
CA GLU A 253 1.67 17.36 -3.07
C GLU A 253 0.43 16.68 -3.66
N GLY A 254 -0.78 17.05 -3.21
CA GLY A 254 -2.05 16.50 -3.70
C GLY A 254 -2.29 16.75 -5.19
N ARG A 255 -1.75 17.83 -5.75
CA ARG A 255 -1.79 18.06 -7.21
C ARG A 255 -0.97 17.06 -8.03
N LEU A 256 -0.09 16.32 -7.38
CA LEU A 256 0.70 15.25 -7.98
C LEU A 256 0.02 13.88 -7.81
N ALA A 257 -1.14 13.82 -7.14
CA ALA A 257 -1.97 12.63 -7.04
C ALA A 257 -2.48 12.27 -8.41
N TYR A 258 -2.24 11.04 -8.85
CA TYR A 258 -2.71 10.59 -10.16
C TYR A 258 -3.36 9.23 -10.09
N VAL A 259 -4.25 8.99 -11.04
CA VAL A 259 -4.93 7.73 -11.26
C VAL A 259 -4.16 6.95 -12.34
N PRO A 260 -3.60 5.77 -12.01
CA PRO A 260 -2.91 4.91 -12.97
C PRO A 260 -3.78 4.54 -14.17
N THR A 261 -3.16 4.12 -15.28
CA THR A 261 -3.92 3.85 -16.51
C THR A 261 -4.89 2.70 -16.37
N GLU A 262 -4.58 1.71 -15.54
CA GLU A 262 -5.38 0.49 -15.38
C GLU A 262 -6.75 0.75 -14.75
N VAL A 263 -6.87 1.87 -14.01
CA VAL A 263 -8.07 2.30 -13.29
C VAL A 263 -8.59 3.66 -13.75
N SER A 264 -7.90 4.27 -14.72
CA SER A 264 -8.28 5.53 -15.34
C SER A 264 -9.22 5.28 -16.52
N PRO A 265 -10.24 6.14 -16.74
CA PRO A 265 -11.00 6.13 -17.99
C PRO A 265 -10.17 6.63 -19.19
N PHE A 266 -8.91 7.01 -18.99
CA PHE A 266 -8.00 7.52 -20.01
C PHE A 266 -6.79 6.59 -20.20
N SER A 267 -6.29 6.53 -21.44
CA SER A 267 -5.13 5.71 -21.82
C SER A 267 -3.78 6.27 -21.38
N ASN A 268 -3.77 7.28 -20.50
CA ASN A 268 -2.56 7.87 -19.90
C ASN A 268 -2.87 8.18 -18.43
N PRO A 269 -1.87 8.19 -17.53
CA PRO A 269 -2.08 8.59 -16.14
C PRO A 269 -2.66 10.00 -16.08
N VAL A 270 -3.70 10.19 -15.27
CA VAL A 270 -4.39 11.49 -15.12
C VAL A 270 -4.36 11.93 -13.67
N PHE A 271 -4.01 13.18 -13.42
CA PHE A 271 -4.00 13.70 -12.06
C PHE A 271 -5.41 13.84 -11.51
N VAL A 272 -5.61 13.55 -10.23
CA VAL A 272 -6.92 13.64 -9.57
C VAL A 272 -7.51 15.04 -9.73
N TYR A 273 -6.71 16.10 -9.58
CA TYR A 273 -7.20 17.48 -9.78
C TYR A 273 -7.70 17.74 -11.21
N GLN A 274 -7.14 17.06 -12.22
CA GLN A 274 -7.60 17.17 -13.61
C GLN A 274 -8.95 16.47 -13.79
N LEU A 275 -9.13 15.29 -13.18
CA LEU A 275 -10.41 14.60 -13.16
C LEU A 275 -11.48 15.47 -12.49
N LEU A 276 -11.18 16.07 -11.34
CA LEU A 276 -12.08 17.01 -10.65
C LEU A 276 -12.44 18.20 -11.56
N ALA A 277 -11.47 18.78 -12.27
CA ALA A 277 -11.71 19.89 -13.22
C ALA A 277 -12.57 19.47 -14.44
N MET A 278 -12.53 18.19 -14.83
CA MET A 278 -13.40 17.60 -15.85
C MET A 278 -14.80 17.26 -15.32
N GLY A 279 -15.03 17.47 -14.02
CA GLY A 279 -16.31 17.28 -13.33
C GLY A 279 -16.51 15.91 -12.72
N PHE A 280 -15.44 15.11 -12.55
CA PHE A 280 -15.47 13.90 -11.73
C PHE A 280 -15.72 14.26 -10.26
N GLN A 281 -16.49 13.40 -9.59
CA GLN A 281 -16.83 13.49 -8.18
C GLN A 281 -16.21 12.28 -7.48
N ILE A 282 -15.57 12.53 -6.34
CA ILE A 282 -15.11 11.46 -5.48
C ILE A 282 -16.30 11.03 -4.62
N VAL A 283 -16.70 9.77 -4.76
CA VAL A 283 -17.80 9.17 -4.01
C VAL A 283 -17.23 8.65 -2.69
N PRO A 284 -17.81 9.03 -1.55
CA PRO A 284 -17.40 8.47 -0.27
C PRO A 284 -17.68 6.97 -0.23
N ASP A 285 -16.77 6.25 0.42
CA ASP A 285 -16.99 4.85 0.75
C ASP A 285 -18.08 4.69 1.82
N ASP A 286 -18.60 3.48 1.95
CA ASP A 286 -19.39 3.13 3.13
C ASP A 286 -18.52 3.27 4.40
N PRO A 287 -19.09 3.71 5.54
CA PRO A 287 -18.31 3.84 6.76
C PRO A 287 -17.77 2.49 7.24
N HIS A 288 -16.48 2.43 7.55
CA HIS A 288 -15.89 1.30 8.25
C HIS A 288 -16.34 1.29 9.71
N VAL A 289 -16.97 0.20 10.13
CA VAL A 289 -17.42 0.02 11.51
C VAL A 289 -16.37 -0.78 12.27
N TYR A 290 -15.63 -0.11 13.14
CA TYR A 290 -14.58 -0.73 13.94
C TYR A 290 -15.11 -1.82 14.86
N SER A 291 -14.56 -3.02 14.77
CA SER A 291 -14.93 -4.17 15.59
C SER A 291 -14.58 -4.01 17.08
N CYS A 292 -13.65 -3.12 17.44
CA CYS A 292 -13.23 -2.95 18.84
C CYS A 292 -14.29 -2.23 19.69
N ASP A 293 -14.99 -1.25 19.14
CA ASP A 293 -15.93 -0.42 19.89
C ASP A 293 -17.15 0.09 19.09
N GLY A 294 -17.30 -0.33 17.84
CA GLY A 294 -18.45 -0.02 17.00
C GLY A 294 -18.48 1.41 16.48
N THR A 295 -17.42 2.20 16.66
CA THR A 295 -17.37 3.54 16.04
C THR A 295 -17.17 3.43 14.54
N GLU A 296 -17.62 4.46 13.82
CA GLU A 296 -17.55 4.51 12.36
C GLU A 296 -16.52 5.56 11.90
N GLU A 297 -15.72 5.23 10.89
CA GLU A 297 -14.88 6.19 10.15
C GLU A 297 -15.03 5.97 8.65
N THR A 298 -15.03 7.05 7.87
CA THR A 298 -15.22 7.00 6.42
C THR A 298 -13.94 7.37 5.69
N GLY A 299 -13.69 6.71 4.57
CA GLY A 299 -12.55 6.99 3.69
C GLY A 299 -11.46 5.96 3.81
N ILE A 300 -10.39 6.19 3.06
CA ILE A 300 -9.32 5.20 2.83
C ILE A 300 -8.13 5.40 3.74
N VAL A 301 -7.54 4.29 4.17
CA VAL A 301 -6.42 4.26 5.12
C VAL A 301 -5.14 4.73 4.45
N LEU A 302 -4.43 5.69 5.07
CA LEU A 302 -3.18 6.23 4.53
C LEU A 302 -1.96 5.89 5.39
N PRO A 303 -0.80 5.55 4.77
CA PRO A 303 0.45 5.32 5.49
C PRO A 303 0.83 6.50 6.38
N TYR A 304 0.74 7.71 5.84
CA TYR A 304 1.12 8.93 6.55
C TYR A 304 0.22 9.21 7.77
N LEU A 305 -1.08 8.90 7.69
CA LEU A 305 -1.99 9.07 8.82
C LEU A 305 -1.81 7.94 9.85
N ILE A 306 -1.54 6.69 9.42
CA ILE A 306 -1.13 5.61 10.33
C ILE A 306 0.09 6.05 11.14
N MET A 307 1.11 6.61 10.49
CA MET A 307 2.34 7.07 11.14
C MET A 307 2.07 8.13 12.23
N GLN A 308 0.97 8.89 12.13
CA GLN A 308 0.56 9.90 13.11
C GLN A 308 -0.37 9.37 14.20
N SER A 309 -0.71 8.08 14.17
CA SER A 309 -1.61 7.49 15.16
C SER A 309 -1.03 7.61 16.57
N ASP A 310 -1.89 7.94 17.55
CA ASP A 310 -1.55 7.95 18.98
C ASP A 310 -1.14 6.57 19.52
N LEU A 311 -1.36 5.49 18.76
CA LEU A 311 -0.90 4.15 19.08
C LEU A 311 0.57 3.93 18.71
N LEU A 312 1.19 4.87 18.01
CA LEU A 312 2.57 4.78 17.56
C LEU A 312 3.45 5.85 18.21
N GLU A 313 4.72 5.52 18.40
CA GLU A 313 5.76 6.42 18.87
C GLU A 313 7.01 6.32 18.00
N GLU A 314 7.77 7.41 17.98
CA GLU A 314 9.05 7.44 17.28
C GLU A 314 10.06 6.50 17.92
N ILE A 315 10.77 5.74 17.08
CA ILE A 315 11.87 4.90 17.53
C ILE A 315 13.11 5.78 17.73
N GLN A 316 13.72 5.71 18.92
CA GLN A 316 14.95 6.44 19.20
C GLN A 316 16.06 6.04 18.22
N SER A 317 16.48 7.01 17.39
CA SER A 317 17.53 6.79 16.40
C SER A 317 18.92 6.63 17.04
N LEU A 318 19.72 5.77 16.42
CA LEU A 318 21.10 5.50 16.79
C LEU A 318 22.05 5.96 15.69
N LYS A 319 23.26 6.34 16.09
CA LYS A 319 24.38 6.50 15.16
C LYS A 319 24.94 5.12 14.81
N SER A 320 25.34 4.94 13.56
CA SER A 320 26.07 3.74 13.16
C SER A 320 27.35 3.60 14.01
N PRO A 321 27.64 2.41 14.57
CA PRO A 321 28.96 2.13 15.12
C PRO A 321 30.02 1.91 14.02
N PHE A 322 29.61 1.82 12.75
CA PHE A 322 30.47 1.63 11.58
C PHE A 322 30.54 2.91 10.73
N PRO A 323 31.69 3.22 10.09
CA PRO A 323 31.73 4.25 9.07
C PRO A 323 30.76 3.87 7.94
N VAL A 324 29.80 4.76 7.65
CA VAL A 324 28.88 4.60 6.53
C VAL A 324 29.69 4.87 5.26
N PHE A 325 29.84 3.87 4.38
CA PHE A 325 30.56 3.96 3.12
C PHE A 325 29.71 4.57 2.01
#